data_AF-H9GC52-F1
#
_entry.id   AF-H9GC52-F1
#
_cell.length_a   1.000
_cell.length_b   1.000
_cell.length_c   1.000
_cell.angle_alpha   90.00
_cell.angle_beta   90.00
_cell.angle_gamma   90.00
#
_symmetry.space_group_name_H-M   'P 1'
#
loop_
_entity.id
_entity.type
_entity.pdbx_description
1 polymer ?
#
loop_
_entity_poly.entity_id
_entity_poly.type
_entity_poly.pdbx_seq_one_letter_code
_entity_poly.pdbx_strand_id
1 'polypeptide(L)'
;SSSSTVCGQPVISGRIVGGDDATNGAWPWQVAVLRSYYFICGGSLIDKEWVLSAAHCFYNATNPDEYLLIFGANQLLNLSPDVVVRRVKRIILHYDYNGPVASSGDIALLQLSFPVDFTNNIHPICLPESSAEFYVNTNCWVTGWGNTQFKERDTAKPKTLQEVKLPLITWEICNIYYNMVPIQGLTWNPMKADMLCAGYQIGGKGPCQGDSGGPLVCNVQGSWFQAGIVSWSVGCAQRNYPSVYASVPYYAKWISAGLEGRDPNSAALVVSYLNSTVSRGKTSNLALQVLVVYFSYIHSATNPDDYFLVFGAYQLSNLSTDKVVRDVNRIILHYDYIGTYDSSGDIALLQLSSPMEFTNNILPICLPESSAEFYANTNCWVTGWGNTQTDGEKCSLPCLLRPLVCKVQGSWFQAGIVSWGRGCALHNYPGVYTSVPYYTKWISATLEGSNNSNSGSQNAPLLANLEFLLLLALLLTL
;
A
#
# COMPACT_ATOMS: atom_id res chain seq x y z
N SER A 1 -14.16 27.07 -25.25
CA SER A 1 -14.52 25.66 -25.44
C SER A 1 -13.37 24.80 -24.93
N SER A 2 -13.41 24.38 -23.67
CA SER A 2 -12.38 23.50 -23.11
C SER A 2 -12.64 22.07 -23.59
N SER A 3 -11.92 21.65 -24.63
CA SER A 3 -11.81 20.23 -25.00
C SER A 3 -11.38 19.47 -23.76
N SER A 4 -12.25 18.63 -23.20
CA SER A 4 -11.87 17.65 -22.19
C SER A 4 -10.84 16.73 -22.83
N THR A 5 -9.58 16.90 -22.49
CA THR A 5 -8.50 16.10 -23.07
C THR A 5 -8.64 14.65 -22.62
N VAL A 6 -9.15 13.80 -23.52
CA VAL A 6 -9.39 12.38 -23.28
C VAL A 6 -8.03 11.66 -23.21
N CYS A 7 -7.63 11.10 -22.07
CA CYS A 7 -6.41 10.30 -21.91
C CYS A 7 -6.61 8.85 -22.43
N GLY A 8 -5.52 8.08 -22.58
CA GLY A 8 -5.58 6.62 -22.71
C GLY A 8 -6.30 6.09 -23.96
N GLN A 9 -6.39 6.91 -25.01
CA GLN A 9 -7.11 6.62 -26.25
C GLN A 9 -6.18 6.81 -27.46
N PRO A 10 -5.32 5.83 -27.78
CA PRO A 10 -4.43 5.93 -28.92
C PRO A 10 -5.23 5.88 -30.23
N VAL A 11 -4.86 6.73 -31.19
CA VAL A 11 -5.50 6.76 -32.53
C VAL A 11 -5.18 5.50 -33.33
N ILE A 12 -3.99 4.94 -33.11
CA ILE A 12 -3.51 3.71 -33.75
C ILE A 12 -3.58 2.58 -32.73
N SER A 13 -4.44 1.57 -32.96
CA SER A 13 -4.46 0.37 -32.13
C SER A 13 -3.56 -0.72 -32.72
N GLY A 14 -2.44 -1.02 -32.08
CA GLY A 14 -1.68 -2.24 -32.37
C GLY A 14 -2.46 -3.47 -31.90
N ARG A 15 -2.51 -4.54 -32.70
CA ARG A 15 -3.15 -5.82 -32.33
C ARG A 15 -2.28 -7.01 -32.72
N ILE A 16 -1.11 -7.20 -32.10
CA ILE A 16 -0.36 -8.45 -32.25
C ILE A 16 0.25 -8.88 -30.90
N VAL A 17 0.33 -10.19 -30.68
CA VAL A 17 0.66 -10.83 -29.41
C VAL A 17 2.07 -11.41 -29.46
N GLY A 18 3.05 -10.69 -28.90
CA GLY A 18 4.19 -11.35 -28.28
C GLY A 18 5.60 -10.81 -28.49
N GLY A 19 5.95 -9.64 -27.95
CA GLY A 19 7.35 -9.19 -27.90
C GLY A 19 7.86 -8.88 -29.30
N ASP A 20 7.24 -7.90 -29.93
CA ASP A 20 7.48 -7.51 -31.32
C ASP A 20 7.63 -5.98 -31.40
N ASP A 21 8.12 -5.52 -32.56
CA ASP A 21 8.16 -4.11 -32.93
C ASP A 21 6.75 -3.50 -32.82
N ALA A 22 6.62 -2.51 -31.93
CA ALA A 22 5.43 -1.69 -31.82
C ALA A 22 5.22 -0.87 -33.10
N THR A 23 3.96 -0.75 -33.50
CA THR A 23 3.60 0.16 -34.58
C THR A 23 3.80 1.61 -34.14
N ASN A 24 4.32 2.46 -35.03
CA ASN A 24 4.48 3.89 -34.75
C ASN A 24 3.14 4.51 -34.29
N GLY A 25 3.15 5.18 -33.13
CA GLY A 25 1.96 5.79 -32.53
C GLY A 25 1.02 4.85 -31.76
N ALA A 26 1.33 3.55 -31.64
CA ALA A 26 0.52 2.61 -30.86
C ALA A 26 0.53 2.93 -29.35
N TRP A 27 1.63 3.49 -28.85
CA TRP A 27 1.86 3.81 -27.44
C TRP A 27 2.27 5.28 -27.27
N PRO A 28 1.37 6.24 -27.55
CA PRO A 28 1.71 7.66 -27.70
C PRO A 28 2.09 8.35 -26.38
N TRP A 29 1.92 7.68 -25.24
CA TRP A 29 2.38 8.13 -23.94
C TRP A 29 3.82 7.72 -23.64
N GLN A 30 4.43 6.82 -24.41
CA GLN A 30 5.79 6.33 -24.15
C GLN A 30 6.80 7.47 -24.26
N VAL A 31 7.64 7.61 -23.24
CA VAL A 31 8.72 8.60 -23.17
C VAL A 31 10.06 7.88 -23.06
N ALA A 32 11.07 8.36 -23.78
CA ALA A 32 12.46 7.96 -23.56
C ALA A 32 13.14 8.98 -22.63
N VAL A 33 13.76 8.49 -21.56
CA VAL A 33 14.53 9.30 -20.61
C VAL A 33 16.01 9.15 -20.92
N LEU A 34 16.64 10.26 -21.29
CA LEU A 34 18.06 10.34 -21.51
C LEU A 34 18.71 11.13 -20.38
N ARG A 35 19.88 10.67 -19.93
CA ARG A 35 20.77 11.41 -19.04
C ARG A 35 22.10 11.64 -19.74
N SER A 36 22.52 12.89 -19.86
CA SER A 36 23.74 13.27 -20.59
C SER A 36 23.79 12.63 -21.99
N TYR A 37 22.65 12.65 -22.69
CA TYR A 37 22.43 12.07 -24.03
C TYR A 37 22.44 10.54 -24.13
N TYR A 38 22.60 9.81 -23.02
CA TYR A 38 22.47 8.35 -22.99
C TYR A 38 21.07 7.94 -22.56
N PHE A 39 20.45 7.02 -23.30
CA PHE A 39 19.18 6.41 -22.90
C PHE A 39 19.37 5.58 -21.63
N ILE A 40 18.61 5.89 -20.58
CA ILE A 40 18.74 5.21 -19.28
C ILE A 40 17.46 4.50 -18.85
N CYS A 41 16.29 5.08 -19.16
CA CYS A 41 15.00 4.63 -18.66
C CYS A 41 13.87 5.02 -19.63
N GLY A 42 12.71 4.40 -19.46
CA GLY A 42 11.44 4.84 -20.00
C GLY A 42 10.68 5.77 -19.05
N GLY A 43 9.54 6.25 -19.53
CA GLY A 43 8.55 7.00 -18.77
C GLY A 43 7.21 7.03 -19.51
N SER A 44 6.23 7.67 -18.90
CA SER A 44 4.88 7.83 -19.43
C SER A 44 4.38 9.25 -19.28
N LEU A 45 3.92 9.86 -20.37
CA LEU A 45 3.25 11.15 -20.36
C LEU A 45 1.89 11.03 -19.67
N ILE A 46 1.69 11.77 -18.58
CA ILE A 46 0.45 11.75 -17.78
C ILE A 46 -0.33 13.07 -17.86
N ASP A 47 0.37 14.17 -18.17
CA ASP A 47 -0.21 15.48 -18.48
C ASP A 47 0.74 16.24 -19.44
N LYS A 48 0.33 17.39 -19.99
CA LYS A 48 1.14 18.23 -20.89
C LYS A 48 2.50 18.62 -20.33
N GLU A 49 2.63 18.71 -19.01
CA GLU A 49 3.86 19.13 -18.32
C GLU A 49 4.43 18.05 -17.40
N TRP A 50 3.87 16.84 -17.40
CA TRP A 50 4.20 15.84 -16.39
C TRP A 50 4.42 14.44 -17.00
N VAL A 51 5.55 13.85 -16.61
CA VAL A 51 5.93 12.48 -16.94
C VAL A 51 6.09 11.68 -15.66
N LEU A 52 5.56 10.46 -15.67
CA LEU A 52 5.72 9.47 -14.61
C LEU A 52 6.82 8.48 -14.98
N SER A 53 7.71 8.15 -14.05
CA SER A 53 8.81 7.20 -14.22
C SER A 53 9.20 6.57 -12.88
N ALA A 54 10.25 5.74 -12.84
CA ALA A 54 10.72 5.08 -11.62
C ALA A 54 11.74 5.97 -10.87
N ALA A 55 11.72 5.97 -9.54
CA ALA A 55 12.63 6.78 -8.72
C ALA A 55 14.10 6.35 -8.87
N HIS A 56 14.37 5.05 -9.02
CA HIS A 56 15.73 4.53 -9.16
C HIS A 56 16.48 5.10 -10.37
N CYS A 57 15.77 5.51 -11.42
CA CYS A 57 16.35 6.18 -12.60
C CYS A 57 16.98 7.54 -12.26
N PHE A 58 16.56 8.16 -11.15
CA PHE A 58 16.90 9.54 -10.77
C PHE A 58 17.46 9.65 -9.35
N TYR A 59 17.70 8.54 -8.65
CA TYR A 59 18.09 8.55 -7.23
C TYR A 59 19.36 9.38 -6.96
N ASN A 60 20.31 9.33 -7.89
CA ASN A 60 21.56 10.09 -7.82
C ASN A 60 21.53 11.36 -8.70
N ALA A 61 20.34 11.88 -9.03
CA ALA A 61 20.19 13.09 -9.81
C ALA A 61 20.60 14.31 -8.97
N THR A 62 21.67 14.98 -9.36
CA THR A 62 22.13 16.24 -8.75
C THR A 62 21.65 17.47 -9.52
N ASN A 63 21.42 17.33 -10.83
CA ASN A 63 20.98 18.42 -11.70
C ASN A 63 19.91 17.94 -12.70
N PRO A 64 18.68 18.49 -12.67
CA PRO A 64 17.63 18.18 -13.65
C PRO A 64 18.00 18.49 -15.11
N ASP A 65 18.89 19.45 -15.36
CA ASP A 65 19.29 19.84 -16.72
C ASP A 65 20.07 18.76 -17.48
N GLU A 66 20.60 17.76 -16.76
CA GLU A 66 21.23 16.57 -17.37
C GLU A 66 20.21 15.67 -18.09
N TYR A 67 18.92 15.85 -17.83
CA TYR A 67 17.87 14.97 -18.31
C TYR A 67 17.12 15.56 -19.51
N LEU A 68 16.99 14.74 -20.56
CA LEU A 68 16.21 15.02 -21.76
C LEU A 68 15.14 13.96 -21.94
N LEU A 69 13.93 14.40 -22.23
CA LEU A 69 12.78 13.53 -22.49
C LEU A 69 12.40 13.62 -23.97
N ILE A 70 12.28 12.47 -24.63
CA ILE A 70 11.87 12.35 -26.02
C ILE A 70 10.47 11.75 -26.09
N PHE A 71 9.57 12.43 -26.80
CA PHE A 71 8.16 12.08 -26.98
C PHE A 71 7.87 11.76 -28.45
N GLY A 72 6.94 10.83 -28.69
CA GLY A 72 6.49 10.46 -30.04
C GLY A 72 7.53 9.69 -30.87
N ALA A 73 8.59 9.19 -30.24
CA ALA A 73 9.59 8.39 -30.90
C ALA A 73 9.13 6.93 -31.04
N ASN A 74 9.40 6.34 -32.20
CA ASN A 74 9.34 4.89 -32.40
C ASN A 74 10.75 4.27 -32.46
N GLN A 75 11.75 5.02 -32.94
CA GLN A 75 13.16 4.63 -32.98
C GLN A 75 14.00 5.73 -32.32
N LEU A 76 15.02 5.38 -31.52
CA LEU A 76 15.89 6.39 -30.89
C LEU A 76 17.18 6.65 -31.68
N LEU A 77 17.60 5.76 -32.59
CA LEU A 77 18.77 5.99 -33.46
C LEU A 77 18.43 6.80 -34.73
N ASN A 78 17.18 6.74 -35.18
CA ASN A 78 16.70 7.45 -36.35
C ASN A 78 15.37 8.15 -36.00
N LEU A 79 15.49 9.25 -35.27
CA LEU A 79 14.34 10.00 -34.78
C LEU A 79 13.54 10.58 -35.95
N SER A 80 12.22 10.41 -35.91
CA SER A 80 11.30 11.09 -36.84
C SER A 80 11.40 12.61 -36.67
N PRO A 81 11.20 13.43 -37.71
CA PRO A 81 11.09 14.88 -37.57
C PRO A 81 9.98 15.33 -36.60
N ASP A 82 8.96 14.49 -36.37
CA ASP A 82 7.81 14.80 -35.53
C ASP A 82 8.05 14.54 -34.03
N VAL A 83 9.23 14.04 -33.64
CA VAL A 83 9.54 13.84 -32.21
C VAL A 83 9.67 15.17 -31.50
N VAL A 84 9.26 15.19 -30.24
CA VAL A 84 9.40 16.36 -29.38
C VAL A 84 10.43 16.06 -28.31
N VAL A 85 11.36 17.00 -28.09
CA VAL A 85 12.36 16.92 -27.02
C VAL A 85 12.08 18.00 -25.99
N ARG A 86 12.13 17.64 -24.70
CA ARG A 86 12.00 18.57 -23.57
C ARG A 86 13.07 18.31 -22.52
N ARG A 87 13.48 19.38 -21.84
CA ARG A 87 14.30 19.30 -20.62
C ARG A 87 13.41 19.08 -19.41
N VAL A 88 13.99 18.51 -18.36
CA VAL A 88 13.34 18.38 -17.06
C VAL A 88 13.60 19.63 -16.23
N LYS A 89 12.54 20.25 -15.72
CA LYS A 89 12.59 21.41 -14.81
C LYS A 89 12.76 20.97 -13.36
N ARG A 90 12.02 19.93 -12.96
CA ARG A 90 11.98 19.43 -11.59
C ARG A 90 11.82 17.92 -11.59
N ILE A 91 12.57 17.25 -10.72
CA ILE A 91 12.43 15.83 -10.42
C ILE A 91 11.88 15.73 -9.00
N ILE A 92 10.82 14.95 -8.80
CA ILE A 92 10.22 14.70 -7.49
C ILE A 92 10.22 13.19 -7.26
N LEU A 93 11.01 12.73 -6.30
CA LEU A 93 11.03 11.34 -5.86
C LEU A 93 10.04 11.16 -4.70
N HIS A 94 9.45 9.98 -4.60
CA HIS A 94 8.66 9.62 -3.43
C HIS A 94 9.55 9.58 -2.17
N TYR A 95 9.03 10.07 -1.04
CA TYR A 95 9.80 10.21 0.21
C TYR A 95 10.25 8.86 0.80
N ASP A 96 9.52 7.78 0.53
CA ASP A 96 9.86 6.43 0.99
C ASP A 96 11.00 5.76 0.19
N TYR A 97 11.38 6.32 -0.97
CA TYR A 97 12.42 5.71 -1.81
C TYR A 97 13.81 5.90 -1.21
N ASN A 98 14.51 4.79 -0.96
CA ASN A 98 15.81 4.80 -0.28
C ASN A 98 16.97 4.16 -1.05
N GLY A 99 16.75 3.67 -2.28
CA GLY A 99 17.82 3.27 -3.20
C GLY A 99 18.05 1.77 -3.43
N PRO A 100 18.03 0.89 -2.40
CA PRO A 100 18.15 -0.55 -2.58
C PRO A 100 17.10 -1.15 -3.52
N VAL A 101 17.46 -2.27 -4.16
CA VAL A 101 16.49 -3.09 -4.91
C VAL A 101 15.38 -3.56 -3.98
N ALA A 102 14.15 -3.63 -4.49
CA ALA A 102 12.96 -3.98 -3.71
C ALA A 102 12.64 -2.98 -2.57
N SER A 103 13.09 -1.73 -2.71
CA SER A 103 12.63 -0.63 -1.88
C SER A 103 11.24 -0.17 -2.31
N SER A 104 10.43 0.25 -1.34
CA SER A 104 9.18 0.97 -1.60
C SER A 104 9.48 2.36 -2.17
N GLY A 105 8.47 2.99 -2.75
CA GLY A 105 8.58 4.37 -3.24
C GLY A 105 9.22 4.49 -4.62
N ASP A 106 9.36 3.43 -5.41
CA ASP A 106 10.05 3.48 -6.71
C ASP A 106 9.22 4.16 -7.81
N ILE A 107 8.92 5.44 -7.60
CA ILE A 107 8.09 6.31 -8.43
C ILE A 107 8.63 7.75 -8.40
N ALA A 108 8.65 8.39 -9.57
CA ALA A 108 9.10 9.76 -9.74
C ALA A 108 8.19 10.54 -10.69
N LEU A 109 7.95 11.81 -10.34
CA LEU A 109 7.35 12.80 -11.22
C LEU A 109 8.44 13.68 -11.82
N LEU A 110 8.38 13.84 -13.15
CA LEU A 110 9.26 14.72 -13.91
C LEU A 110 8.41 15.87 -14.46
N GLN A 111 8.67 17.09 -13.99
CA GLN A 111 8.05 18.29 -14.53
C GLN A 111 8.85 18.77 -15.74
N LEU A 112 8.18 19.01 -16.86
CA LEU A 112 8.80 19.52 -18.07
C LEU A 112 9.14 21.01 -17.95
N SER A 113 10.18 21.47 -18.64
CA SER A 113 10.48 22.90 -18.72
C SER A 113 9.46 23.68 -19.56
N PHE A 114 8.85 23.03 -20.54
CA PHE A 114 7.77 23.54 -21.36
C PHE A 114 6.78 22.41 -21.68
N PRO A 115 5.49 22.72 -21.83
CA PRO A 115 4.49 21.73 -22.17
C PRO A 115 4.74 21.08 -23.54
N VAL A 116 4.18 19.88 -23.72
CA VAL A 116 4.05 19.23 -25.03
C VAL A 116 2.62 19.39 -25.56
N ASP A 117 2.50 19.54 -26.87
CA ASP A 117 1.22 19.49 -27.55
C ASP A 117 0.82 18.05 -27.84
N PHE A 118 -0.46 17.74 -27.66
CA PHE A 118 -0.96 16.40 -27.96
C PHE A 118 -1.14 16.23 -29.47
N THR A 119 -0.68 15.10 -29.98
CA THR A 119 -0.72 14.70 -31.39
C THR A 119 -1.10 13.22 -31.48
N ASN A 120 -1.23 12.67 -32.68
CA ASN A 120 -1.50 11.24 -32.86
C ASN A 120 -0.41 10.33 -32.24
N ASN A 121 0.83 10.83 -32.10
CA ASN A 121 1.96 10.10 -31.56
C ASN A 121 2.37 10.56 -30.15
N ILE A 122 1.76 11.62 -29.62
CA ILE A 122 2.06 12.19 -28.30
C ILE A 122 0.74 12.42 -27.58
N HIS A 123 0.40 11.55 -26.64
CA HIS A 123 -0.91 11.59 -26.00
C HIS A 123 -0.84 10.95 -24.61
N PRO A 124 -1.48 11.53 -23.58
CA PRO A 124 -1.28 11.06 -22.20
C PRO A 124 -1.99 9.73 -21.93
N ILE A 125 -1.44 8.95 -21.01
CA ILE A 125 -2.09 7.76 -20.44
C ILE A 125 -3.06 8.16 -19.33
N CYS A 126 -4.14 7.39 -19.12
CA CYS A 126 -5.01 7.63 -17.98
C CYS A 126 -4.39 7.13 -16.67
N LEU A 127 -4.52 7.93 -15.62
CA LEU A 127 -4.18 7.52 -14.26
C LEU A 127 -5.40 6.87 -13.58
N PRO A 128 -5.22 5.75 -12.87
CA PRO A 128 -6.27 5.16 -12.06
C PRO A 128 -6.53 5.95 -10.76
N GLU A 129 -7.75 5.85 -10.25
CA GLU A 129 -8.11 6.25 -8.89
C GLU A 129 -7.42 5.36 -7.84
N SER A 130 -7.28 5.84 -6.59
CA SER A 130 -6.64 5.04 -5.52
C SER A 130 -7.39 3.75 -5.16
N SER A 131 -8.68 3.65 -5.50
CA SER A 131 -9.51 2.47 -5.31
C SER A 131 -9.55 1.53 -6.51
N ALA A 132 -8.83 1.86 -7.59
CA ALA A 132 -8.86 1.05 -8.80
C ALA A 132 -8.18 -0.31 -8.58
N GLU A 133 -8.89 -1.38 -8.90
CA GLU A 133 -8.37 -2.73 -8.90
C GLU A 133 -8.16 -3.23 -10.32
N PHE A 134 -6.95 -3.72 -10.63
CA PHE A 134 -6.67 -4.43 -11.87
C PHE A 134 -6.68 -5.93 -11.60
N TYR A 135 -7.73 -6.61 -12.08
CA TYR A 135 -7.90 -8.03 -11.83
C TYR A 135 -6.89 -8.89 -12.60
N VAL A 136 -6.56 -10.06 -12.04
CA VAL A 136 -5.84 -11.12 -12.75
C VAL A 136 -6.57 -11.42 -14.07
N ASN A 137 -5.80 -11.61 -15.15
CA ASN A 137 -6.28 -11.74 -16.54
C ASN A 137 -6.70 -10.45 -17.25
N THR A 138 -6.57 -9.28 -16.61
CA THR A 138 -6.66 -8.02 -17.34
C THR A 138 -5.58 -7.98 -18.42
N ASN A 139 -5.96 -7.53 -19.62
CA ASN A 139 -5.04 -7.43 -20.73
C ASN A 139 -4.10 -6.24 -20.49
N CYS A 140 -2.84 -6.53 -20.10
CA CYS A 140 -1.83 -5.53 -19.81
C CYS A 140 -0.59 -5.68 -20.69
N TRP A 141 0.04 -4.56 -21.01
CA TRP A 141 1.23 -4.45 -21.86
C TRP A 141 2.29 -3.62 -21.17
N VAL A 142 3.55 -4.02 -21.38
CA VAL A 142 4.71 -3.21 -21.08
C VAL A 142 5.41 -2.87 -22.38
N THR A 143 5.95 -1.66 -22.45
CA THR A 143 6.60 -1.11 -23.65
C THR A 143 7.94 -0.48 -23.31
N GLY A 144 8.88 -0.54 -24.23
CA GLY A 144 10.19 0.08 -24.03
C GLY A 144 11.22 -0.27 -25.10
N TRP A 145 12.41 0.29 -24.92
CA TRP A 145 13.58 0.12 -25.79
C TRP A 145 14.70 -0.68 -25.11
N GLY A 146 14.36 -1.40 -24.03
CA GLY A 146 15.26 -2.25 -23.28
C GLY A 146 15.81 -3.42 -24.08
N ASN A 147 16.65 -4.21 -23.41
CA ASN A 147 17.37 -5.31 -24.05
C ASN A 147 16.36 -6.40 -24.41
N THR A 148 16.49 -6.99 -25.59
CA THR A 148 15.66 -8.17 -25.91
C THR A 148 16.17 -9.43 -25.22
N GLN A 149 17.42 -9.42 -24.74
CA GLN A 149 18.04 -10.53 -24.01
C GLN A 149 18.97 -10.04 -22.89
N PHE A 150 19.02 -10.79 -21.78
CA PHE A 150 19.81 -10.45 -20.58
C PHE A 150 21.32 -10.24 -20.82
N LYS A 151 21.92 -10.89 -21.83
CA LYS A 151 23.36 -10.82 -22.14
C LYS A 151 23.70 -9.97 -23.38
N GLU A 152 22.73 -9.24 -23.94
CA GLU A 152 22.97 -8.37 -25.08
C GLU A 152 23.85 -7.18 -24.64
N ARG A 153 25.02 -6.99 -25.28
CA ARG A 153 25.91 -5.83 -25.03
C ARG A 153 25.26 -4.56 -25.57
N ASP A 154 25.42 -3.44 -24.83
CA ASP A 154 24.87 -2.10 -25.13
C ASP A 154 25.20 -1.54 -26.52
N THR A 155 26.09 -2.16 -27.27
CA THR A 155 26.48 -1.73 -28.62
C THR A 155 25.40 -1.91 -29.69
N ALA A 156 24.20 -2.40 -29.34
CA ALA A 156 23.13 -2.74 -30.27
C ALA A 156 21.77 -2.07 -29.97
N LYS A 157 21.74 -0.86 -29.37
CA LYS A 157 20.48 -0.20 -28.99
C LYS A 157 20.26 1.25 -29.44
N PRO A 158 18.99 1.66 -29.69
CA PRO A 158 17.78 0.85 -29.75
C PRO A 158 17.14 0.74 -31.14
N LYS A 159 16.70 -0.51 -31.36
CA LYS A 159 15.74 -1.00 -32.34
C LYS A 159 14.39 -0.30 -32.13
N THR A 160 13.44 -0.51 -33.04
CA THR A 160 12.04 -0.07 -32.91
C THR A 160 11.49 -0.29 -31.48
N LEU A 161 10.62 0.59 -30.98
CA LEU A 161 9.92 0.42 -29.70
C LEU A 161 9.32 -0.98 -29.63
N GLN A 162 9.48 -1.68 -28.53
CA GLN A 162 8.94 -3.04 -28.36
C GLN A 162 7.69 -3.01 -27.49
N GLU A 163 6.80 -3.97 -27.71
CA GLU A 163 5.60 -4.19 -26.91
C GLU A 163 5.43 -5.66 -26.51
N VAL A 164 5.05 -5.92 -25.25
CA VAL A 164 4.76 -7.29 -24.80
C VAL A 164 3.56 -7.35 -23.86
N LYS A 165 2.64 -8.27 -24.18
CA LYS A 165 1.48 -8.58 -23.35
C LYS A 165 1.87 -9.48 -22.18
N LEU A 166 1.54 -9.07 -20.96
CA LEU A 166 1.82 -9.80 -19.73
C LEU A 166 0.55 -9.95 -18.89
N PRO A 167 0.32 -11.12 -18.26
CA PRO A 167 -0.74 -11.26 -17.27
C PRO A 167 -0.29 -10.66 -15.94
N LEU A 168 -1.21 -10.01 -15.24
CA LEU A 168 -1.01 -9.66 -13.84
C LEU A 168 -0.97 -10.93 -12.98
N ILE A 169 -0.05 -10.94 -12.01
CA ILE A 169 0.08 -11.96 -10.98
C ILE A 169 -0.25 -11.30 -9.65
N THR A 170 -0.95 -12.01 -8.77
CA THR A 170 -1.25 -11.47 -7.44
C THR A 170 0.03 -11.26 -6.64
N TRP A 171 -0.02 -10.30 -5.73
CA TRP A 171 1.10 -9.97 -4.87
C TRP A 171 1.65 -11.21 -4.13
N GLU A 172 0.75 -12.06 -3.61
CA GLU A 172 1.11 -13.23 -2.82
C GLU A 172 1.84 -14.28 -3.67
N ILE A 173 1.34 -14.55 -4.88
CA ILE A 173 1.95 -15.51 -5.79
C ILE A 173 3.33 -15.01 -6.20
N CYS A 174 3.46 -13.72 -6.50
CA CYS A 174 4.75 -13.12 -6.84
C CYS A 174 5.72 -13.22 -5.67
N ASN A 175 5.28 -12.91 -4.44
CA ASN A 175 6.10 -13.04 -3.25
C ASN A 175 6.53 -14.50 -3.04
N ILE A 176 5.63 -15.48 -3.18
CA ILE A 176 5.96 -16.90 -3.09
C ILE A 176 7.06 -17.28 -4.08
N TYR A 177 6.96 -16.85 -5.34
CA TYR A 177 7.97 -17.12 -6.36
C TYR A 177 9.35 -16.58 -5.99
N TYR A 178 9.42 -15.35 -5.50
CA TYR A 178 10.68 -14.74 -5.06
C TYR A 178 11.25 -15.35 -3.77
N ASN A 179 10.46 -16.08 -2.99
CA ASN A 179 10.90 -16.78 -1.78
C ASN A 179 11.16 -18.29 -1.99
N MET A 180 10.98 -18.83 -3.21
CA MET A 180 11.22 -20.26 -3.49
C MET A 180 12.67 -20.66 -3.27
N VAL A 181 13.61 -19.76 -3.58
CA VAL A 181 15.05 -19.97 -3.43
C VAL A 181 15.66 -18.69 -2.86
N PRO A 182 16.59 -18.75 -1.89
CA PRO A 182 17.31 -17.56 -1.43
C PRO A 182 18.05 -16.89 -2.60
N ILE A 183 17.78 -15.60 -2.82
CA ILE A 183 18.40 -14.80 -3.88
C ILE A 183 19.36 -13.82 -3.23
N GLN A 184 20.62 -13.85 -3.66
CA GLN A 184 21.62 -12.94 -3.14
C GLN A 184 21.23 -11.48 -3.43
N GLY A 185 21.21 -10.66 -2.38
CA GLY A 185 20.84 -9.24 -2.47
C GLY A 185 19.36 -8.93 -2.28
N LEU A 186 18.50 -9.94 -2.08
CA LEU A 186 17.11 -9.76 -1.69
C LEU A 186 16.86 -10.32 -0.30
N THR A 187 16.00 -9.65 0.46
CA THR A 187 15.52 -10.16 1.75
C THR A 187 14.42 -11.20 1.53
N TRP A 188 14.14 -12.00 2.57
CA TRP A 188 12.87 -12.72 2.63
C TRP A 188 11.70 -11.73 2.53
N ASN A 189 10.64 -12.12 1.84
CA ASN A 189 9.49 -11.28 1.52
C ASN A 189 9.87 -9.94 0.86
N PRO A 190 10.45 -9.98 -0.35
CA PRO A 190 10.90 -8.77 -1.02
C PRO A 190 9.74 -7.95 -1.61
N MET A 191 8.54 -8.53 -1.78
CA MET A 191 7.36 -7.75 -2.17
C MET A 191 6.91 -6.80 -1.06
N LYS A 192 6.47 -5.60 -1.46
CA LYS A 192 5.94 -4.55 -0.58
C LYS A 192 4.53 -4.17 -1.02
N ALA A 193 3.75 -3.56 -0.13
CA ALA A 193 2.36 -3.21 -0.38
C ALA A 193 2.16 -2.23 -1.57
N ASP A 194 3.19 -1.46 -1.90
CA ASP A 194 3.21 -0.50 -3.01
C ASP A 194 3.62 -1.13 -4.35
N MET A 195 3.78 -2.44 -4.41
CA MET A 195 4.25 -3.17 -5.59
C MET A 195 3.15 -4.06 -6.18
N LEU A 196 3.21 -4.26 -7.50
CA LEU A 196 2.44 -5.26 -8.21
C LEU A 196 3.34 -6.07 -9.14
N CYS A 197 2.81 -7.17 -9.68
CA CYS A 197 3.61 -8.12 -10.42
C CYS A 197 2.94 -8.53 -11.73
N ALA A 198 3.73 -8.69 -12.79
CA ALA A 198 3.24 -9.15 -14.08
C ALA A 198 4.28 -10.03 -14.78
N GLY A 199 3.81 -11.07 -15.44
CA GLY A 199 4.68 -11.99 -16.17
C GLY A 199 4.15 -13.41 -16.26
N TYR A 200 4.83 -14.24 -17.04
CA TYR A 200 4.51 -15.65 -17.13
C TYR A 200 5.42 -16.43 -16.17
N GLN A 201 4.86 -17.37 -15.40
CA GLN A 201 5.66 -18.23 -14.51
C GLN A 201 6.78 -18.97 -15.26
N ILE A 202 6.51 -19.41 -16.49
CA ILE A 202 7.50 -20.09 -17.34
C ILE A 202 8.65 -19.18 -17.81
N GLY A 203 8.52 -17.85 -17.62
CA GLY A 203 9.45 -16.84 -18.15
C GLY A 203 9.27 -16.60 -19.65
N GLY A 204 10.34 -16.13 -20.28
CA GLY A 204 10.47 -15.93 -21.73
C GLY A 204 9.97 -14.58 -22.27
N LYS A 205 9.05 -13.91 -21.55
CA LYS A 205 8.55 -12.57 -21.91
C LYS A 205 8.49 -11.66 -20.68
N GLY A 206 8.98 -10.43 -20.82
CA GLY A 206 9.00 -9.42 -19.77
C GLY A 206 9.94 -8.25 -20.09
N PRO A 207 9.91 -7.18 -19.29
CA PRO A 207 10.87 -6.09 -19.39
C PRO A 207 12.29 -6.56 -19.07
N CYS A 208 13.27 -5.78 -19.52
CA CYS A 208 14.69 -6.05 -19.34
C CYS A 208 15.48 -4.75 -19.10
N GLN A 209 16.82 -4.81 -19.10
CA GLN A 209 17.64 -3.62 -18.88
C GLN A 209 17.31 -2.53 -19.90
N GLY A 210 16.98 -1.33 -19.42
CA GLY A 210 16.57 -0.18 -20.23
C GLY A 210 15.06 0.04 -20.31
N ASP A 211 14.23 -0.90 -19.84
CA ASP A 211 12.77 -0.70 -19.74
C ASP A 211 12.34 -0.07 -18.41
N SER A 212 13.26 0.06 -17.45
CA SER A 212 13.07 0.73 -16.16
C SER A 212 12.33 2.05 -16.30
N GLY A 213 11.34 2.32 -15.45
CA GLY A 213 10.52 3.53 -15.52
C GLY A 213 9.47 3.53 -16.63
N GLY A 214 9.51 2.57 -17.57
CA GLY A 214 8.48 2.40 -18.59
C GLY A 214 7.13 1.97 -17.99
N PRO A 215 6.02 2.21 -18.69
CA PRO A 215 4.69 1.95 -18.16
C PRO A 215 4.26 0.49 -18.33
N LEU A 216 3.54 -0.04 -17.34
CA LEU A 216 2.65 -1.18 -17.48
C LEU A 216 1.22 -0.65 -17.62
N VAL A 217 0.63 -0.79 -18.80
CA VAL A 217 -0.71 -0.27 -19.11
C VAL A 217 -1.71 -1.40 -19.31
N CYS A 218 -2.91 -1.22 -18.79
CA CYS A 218 -3.99 -2.21 -18.85
C CYS A 218 -5.20 -1.61 -19.57
N ASN A 219 -5.81 -2.38 -20.47
CA ASN A 219 -7.03 -1.97 -21.16
C ASN A 219 -8.25 -2.31 -20.29
N VAL A 220 -8.97 -1.28 -19.85
CA VAL A 220 -10.19 -1.39 -19.05
C VAL A 220 -11.33 -0.75 -19.85
N GLN A 221 -12.28 -1.57 -20.31
CA GLN A 221 -13.47 -1.13 -21.04
C GLN A 221 -13.18 -0.24 -22.27
N GLY A 222 -12.07 -0.48 -22.97
CA GLY A 222 -11.69 0.26 -24.17
C GLY A 222 -10.80 1.49 -23.92
N SER A 223 -10.50 1.81 -22.66
CA SER A 223 -9.53 2.85 -22.28
C SER A 223 -8.28 2.24 -21.68
N TRP A 224 -7.13 2.85 -21.95
CA TRP A 224 -5.85 2.44 -21.37
C TRP A 224 -5.56 3.20 -20.08
N PHE A 225 -5.26 2.46 -19.02
CA PHE A 225 -4.85 3.00 -17.73
C PHE A 225 -3.48 2.48 -17.36
N GLN A 226 -2.66 3.32 -16.74
CA GLN A 226 -1.36 2.89 -16.22
C GLN A 226 -1.55 2.16 -14.88
N ALA A 227 -1.33 0.86 -14.87
CA ALA A 227 -1.40 0.06 -13.65
C ALA A 227 -0.09 0.12 -12.86
N GLY A 228 1.05 0.12 -13.56
CA GLY A 228 2.36 0.04 -12.92
C GLY A 228 3.48 0.77 -13.66
N ILE A 229 4.65 0.82 -13.01
CA ILE A 229 5.90 1.37 -13.52
C ILE A 229 6.97 0.29 -13.39
N VAL A 230 7.70 -0.03 -14.46
CA VAL A 230 8.77 -1.05 -14.43
C VAL A 230 9.81 -0.67 -13.37
N SER A 231 9.97 -1.53 -12.36
CA SER A 231 10.79 -1.24 -11.19
C SER A 231 11.99 -2.19 -11.08
N TRP A 232 11.76 -3.48 -10.84
CA TRP A 232 12.86 -4.45 -10.70
C TRP A 232 12.46 -5.88 -11.06
N SER A 233 13.45 -6.73 -11.30
CA SER A 233 13.28 -8.18 -11.45
C SER A 233 14.62 -8.91 -11.27
N VAL A 234 14.55 -10.22 -11.03
CA VAL A 234 15.75 -11.09 -11.08
C VAL A 234 15.97 -11.55 -12.51
N GLY A 235 16.95 -10.94 -13.17
CA GLY A 235 17.22 -11.14 -14.59
C GLY A 235 16.07 -10.65 -15.49
N CYS A 236 16.15 -10.97 -16.77
CA CYS A 236 15.10 -10.64 -17.74
C CYS A 236 14.28 -11.87 -18.06
N ALA A 237 12.96 -11.78 -17.85
CA ALA A 237 11.99 -12.81 -18.20
C ALA A 237 12.39 -14.22 -17.72
N GLN A 238 12.98 -14.35 -16.53
CA GLN A 238 13.41 -15.64 -16.01
C GLN A 238 12.21 -16.45 -15.51
N ARG A 239 12.32 -17.78 -15.62
CA ARG A 239 11.35 -18.70 -15.04
C ARG A 239 11.25 -18.45 -13.54
N ASN A 240 10.02 -18.42 -13.02
CA ASN A 240 9.67 -18.13 -11.64
C ASN A 240 10.12 -16.76 -11.12
N TYR A 241 10.57 -15.84 -11.97
CA TYR A 241 10.90 -14.47 -11.55
C TYR A 241 10.15 -13.47 -12.42
N PRO A 242 8.82 -13.34 -12.21
CA PRO A 242 8.03 -12.32 -12.88
C PRO A 242 8.53 -10.91 -12.53
N SER A 243 8.27 -9.95 -13.40
CA SER A 243 8.73 -8.58 -13.19
C SER A 243 7.85 -7.85 -12.20
N VAL A 244 8.50 -6.97 -11.44
CA VAL A 244 7.90 -6.21 -10.34
C VAL A 244 7.78 -4.76 -10.77
N TYR A 245 6.64 -4.17 -10.45
CA TYR A 245 6.27 -2.83 -10.83
C TYR A 245 5.84 -2.03 -9.60
N ALA A 246 6.16 -0.73 -9.55
CA ALA A 246 5.52 0.16 -8.59
C ALA A 246 4.05 0.34 -8.97
N SER A 247 3.14 0.24 -7.99
CA SER A 247 1.68 0.26 -8.19
C SER A 247 1.16 1.69 -8.33
N VAL A 248 0.72 2.09 -9.52
CA VAL A 248 0.22 3.45 -9.75
C VAL A 248 -1.03 3.79 -8.92
N PRO A 249 -2.03 2.90 -8.76
CA PRO A 249 -3.17 3.15 -7.85
C PRO A 249 -2.75 3.46 -6.42
N TYR A 250 -1.73 2.74 -5.90
CA TYR A 250 -1.21 2.98 -4.55
C TYR A 250 -0.72 4.43 -4.38
N TYR A 251 -0.09 4.97 -5.43
CA TYR A 251 0.47 6.32 -5.45
C TYR A 251 -0.48 7.41 -5.99
N ALA A 252 -1.74 7.10 -6.33
CA ALA A 252 -2.64 8.04 -7.00
C ALA A 252 -2.78 9.39 -6.26
N LYS A 253 -2.87 9.36 -4.92
CA LYS A 253 -2.95 10.57 -4.09
C LYS A 253 -1.67 11.42 -4.15
N TRP A 254 -0.51 10.76 -4.10
CA TRP A 254 0.80 11.42 -4.20
C TRP A 254 0.98 12.05 -5.59
N ILE A 255 0.56 11.34 -6.64
CA ILE A 255 0.58 11.86 -8.02
C ILE A 255 -0.31 13.11 -8.13
N SER A 256 -1.57 13.04 -7.68
CA SER A 256 -2.51 14.18 -7.72
C SER A 256 -1.95 15.41 -7.02
N ALA A 257 -1.38 15.24 -5.82
CA ALA A 257 -0.77 16.33 -5.08
C ALA A 257 0.36 17.01 -5.88
N GLY A 258 1.23 16.22 -6.53
CA GLY A 258 2.30 16.75 -7.37
C GLY A 258 1.80 17.51 -8.60
N LEU A 259 0.79 16.98 -9.29
CA LEU A 259 0.18 17.62 -10.46
C LEU A 259 -0.49 18.96 -10.12
N GLU A 260 -1.08 19.07 -8.93
CA GLU A 260 -1.69 20.31 -8.42
C GLU A 260 -0.65 21.35 -7.95
N GLY A 261 0.64 21.07 -8.08
CA GLY A 261 1.72 21.95 -7.63
C GLY A 261 1.92 21.98 -6.12
N ARG A 262 1.22 21.11 -5.37
CA ARG A 262 1.50 20.88 -3.94
C ARG A 262 2.80 20.08 -3.84
N ASP A 263 3.51 20.22 -2.73
CA ASP A 263 4.63 19.31 -2.45
C ASP A 263 4.05 17.95 -2.04
N PRO A 264 4.15 16.90 -2.86
CA PRO A 264 3.51 15.63 -2.55
C PRO A 264 4.18 14.92 -1.36
N ASN A 265 5.35 15.38 -0.92
CA ASN A 265 6.05 14.89 0.27
C ASN A 265 5.73 15.70 1.55
N SER A 266 4.98 16.81 1.44
CA SER A 266 4.69 17.70 2.58
C SER A 266 3.61 17.17 3.54
N ALA A 267 2.75 16.25 3.10
CA ALA A 267 1.71 15.64 3.94
C ALA A 267 2.27 14.67 5.01
N ALA A 268 3.55 14.33 4.96
CA ALA A 268 4.20 13.39 5.88
C ALA A 268 4.69 14.02 7.21
N LEU A 269 4.54 15.34 7.42
CA LEU A 269 5.18 16.08 8.53
C LEU A 269 4.27 16.53 9.70
N VAL A 270 2.98 16.15 9.75
CA VAL A 270 2.08 16.60 10.84
C VAL A 270 1.77 15.49 11.84
N VAL A 271 2.72 15.16 12.73
CA VAL A 271 2.46 14.56 14.05
C VAL A 271 3.44 15.15 15.07
N SER A 272 3.10 16.30 15.66
CA SER A 272 3.61 16.67 16.99
C SER A 272 2.77 17.78 17.61
N TYR A 273 2.58 17.68 18.93
CA TYR A 273 1.95 18.62 19.86
C TYR A 273 0.42 18.65 19.88
N LEU A 274 -0.16 18.21 21.00
CA LEU A 274 -1.06 19.00 21.85
C LEU A 274 -1.17 18.32 23.24
N ASN A 275 -0.93 19.10 24.31
CA ASN A 275 -0.94 18.72 25.71
C ASN A 275 -1.91 19.67 26.45
N SER A 276 -2.87 19.17 27.24
CA SER A 276 -3.54 19.89 28.36
C SER A 276 -4.52 18.94 29.10
N THR A 277 -4.31 18.61 30.39
CA THR A 277 -4.81 19.20 31.66
C THR A 277 -5.85 18.34 32.41
N VAL A 278 -5.42 17.81 33.59
CA VAL A 278 -6.11 17.83 34.92
C VAL A 278 -6.92 16.63 35.48
N SER A 279 -6.36 16.12 36.59
CA SER A 279 -6.90 15.62 37.89
C SER A 279 -7.36 14.17 38.17
N ARG A 280 -6.94 13.74 39.36
CA ARG A 280 -6.94 12.41 39.99
C ARG A 280 -8.20 12.10 40.80
N GLY A 281 -8.55 10.82 40.82
CA GLY A 281 -9.29 10.14 41.90
C GLY A 281 -9.06 8.63 41.85
N LYS A 282 -8.53 8.03 42.93
CA LYS A 282 -8.31 6.58 43.10
C LYS A 282 -9.56 5.93 43.73
N THR A 283 -9.98 4.74 43.28
CA THR A 283 -9.78 3.43 43.98
C THR A 283 -10.57 2.29 43.32
N SER A 284 -9.83 1.19 43.06
CA SER A 284 -10.16 -0.25 43.13
C SER A 284 -11.26 -0.87 42.25
N ASN A 285 -10.87 -2.03 41.68
CA ASN A 285 -11.60 -3.03 40.90
C ASN A 285 -11.71 -2.74 39.40
N LEU A 286 -10.65 -3.08 38.66
CA LEU A 286 -10.64 -3.09 37.20
C LEU A 286 -10.59 -4.52 36.69
N ALA A 287 -11.76 -5.01 36.31
CA ALA A 287 -11.90 -6.23 35.55
C ALA A 287 -11.63 -5.87 34.08
N LEU A 288 -10.61 -6.53 33.52
CA LEU A 288 -9.99 -6.24 32.23
C LEU A 288 -10.99 -6.35 31.07
N GLN A 289 -11.10 -5.31 30.23
CA GLN A 289 -11.99 -5.28 29.05
C GLN A 289 -11.14 -4.99 27.81
N VAL A 290 -10.94 -6.02 26.98
CA VAL A 290 -10.19 -5.93 25.73
C VAL A 290 -10.95 -6.70 24.67
N LEU A 291 -11.54 -5.99 23.71
CA LEU A 291 -11.94 -6.58 22.44
C LEU A 291 -10.88 -6.15 21.42
N VAL A 292 -10.06 -7.11 21.01
CA VAL A 292 -9.01 -6.87 20.01
C VAL A 292 -9.62 -7.05 18.62
N VAL A 293 -9.52 -6.01 17.79
CA VAL A 293 -10.16 -5.98 16.46
C VAL A 293 -9.08 -5.77 15.38
N TYR A 294 -9.19 -6.56 14.30
CA TYR A 294 -8.36 -6.52 13.09
C TYR A 294 -8.88 -5.43 12.13
N PHE A 295 -8.11 -4.83 11.22
CA PHE A 295 -8.69 -3.97 10.17
C PHE A 295 -7.87 -4.03 8.89
N SER A 296 -8.42 -4.62 7.83
CA SER A 296 -8.00 -4.27 6.47
C SER A 296 -8.63 -2.91 6.13
N TYR A 297 -7.82 -1.94 5.69
CA TYR A 297 -8.21 -0.58 5.25
C TYR A 297 -8.24 0.54 6.30
N ILE A 298 -7.08 0.92 6.88
CA ILE A 298 -6.93 2.19 7.62
C ILE A 298 -6.46 3.29 6.67
N HIS A 299 -7.39 3.85 5.91
CA HIS A 299 -7.26 5.23 5.43
C HIS A 299 -8.51 6.08 5.69
N SER A 300 -9.59 5.48 6.21
CA SER A 300 -10.84 6.18 6.58
C SER A 300 -11.43 5.75 7.94
N ALA A 301 -10.73 4.91 8.71
CA ALA A 301 -11.30 4.10 9.80
C ALA A 301 -10.70 4.39 11.19
N THR A 302 -10.16 5.59 11.42
CA THR A 302 -9.62 5.99 12.73
C THR A 302 -10.61 6.78 13.58
N ASN A 303 -11.81 7.08 13.05
CA ASN A 303 -12.83 7.80 13.78
C ASN A 303 -13.60 6.84 14.71
N PRO A 304 -13.52 6.98 16.04
CA PRO A 304 -14.24 6.12 16.97
C PRO A 304 -15.76 6.17 16.80
N ASP A 305 -16.30 7.30 16.32
CA ASP A 305 -17.74 7.52 16.12
C ASP A 305 -18.36 6.62 15.05
N ASP A 306 -17.54 6.02 14.18
CA ASP A 306 -18.00 5.08 13.15
C ASP A 306 -18.33 3.68 13.74
N TYR A 307 -18.02 3.46 15.03
CA TYR A 307 -18.07 2.15 15.66
C TYR A 307 -18.90 2.12 16.94
N PHE A 308 -19.76 1.11 17.01
CA PHE A 308 -20.38 0.66 18.25
C PHE A 308 -20.28 -0.86 18.36
N LEU A 309 -20.20 -1.34 19.60
CA LEU A 309 -20.05 -2.75 19.94
C LEU A 309 -21.32 -3.25 20.60
N VAL A 310 -21.77 -4.44 20.19
CA VAL A 310 -22.95 -5.10 20.73
C VAL A 310 -22.51 -6.32 21.54
N PHE A 311 -22.96 -6.42 22.78
CA PHE A 311 -22.64 -7.49 23.72
C PHE A 311 -23.92 -8.22 24.15
N GLY A 312 -23.78 -9.50 24.53
CA GLY A 312 -24.89 -10.30 25.09
C GLY A 312 -25.98 -10.72 24.10
N ALA A 313 -25.81 -10.45 22.81
CA ALA A 313 -26.78 -10.82 21.78
C ALA A 313 -26.53 -12.23 21.22
N TYR A 314 -27.54 -13.10 21.24
CA TYR A 314 -27.46 -14.41 20.60
C TYR A 314 -27.73 -14.35 19.09
N GLN A 315 -28.67 -13.49 18.64
CA GLN A 315 -29.02 -13.28 17.24
C GLN A 315 -29.05 -11.79 16.89
N LEU A 316 -28.46 -11.42 15.74
CA LEU A 316 -28.50 -10.03 15.24
C LEU A 316 -29.85 -9.63 14.63
N SER A 317 -30.59 -10.59 14.06
CA SER A 317 -31.92 -10.35 13.47
C SER A 317 -33.04 -10.25 14.50
N ASN A 318 -32.82 -10.78 15.70
CA ASN A 318 -33.74 -10.71 16.82
C ASN A 318 -32.92 -10.44 18.09
N LEU A 319 -32.56 -9.18 18.25
CA LEU A 319 -31.68 -8.74 19.31
C LEU A 319 -32.36 -8.93 20.68
N SER A 320 -31.84 -9.87 21.47
CA SER A 320 -32.24 -10.16 22.86
C SER A 320 -32.46 -8.89 23.69
N THR A 321 -33.40 -8.94 24.64
CA THR A 321 -33.66 -7.86 25.61
C THR A 321 -32.44 -7.53 26.47
N ASP A 322 -31.52 -8.47 26.63
CA ASP A 322 -30.37 -8.37 27.54
C ASP A 322 -29.09 -7.87 26.84
N LYS A 323 -29.22 -7.38 25.59
CA LYS A 323 -28.09 -6.85 24.84
C LYS A 323 -27.60 -5.53 25.44
N VAL A 324 -26.31 -5.30 25.33
CA VAL A 324 -25.70 -4.04 25.71
C VAL A 324 -24.95 -3.47 24.52
N VAL A 325 -25.27 -2.24 24.14
CA VAL A 325 -24.55 -1.50 23.10
C VAL A 325 -23.60 -0.51 23.77
N ARG A 326 -22.39 -0.37 23.22
CA ARG A 326 -21.39 0.60 23.66
C ARG A 326 -20.71 1.24 22.46
N ASP A 327 -20.65 2.55 22.47
CA ASP A 327 -19.84 3.29 21.49
C ASP A 327 -18.35 3.10 21.79
N VAL A 328 -17.52 3.31 20.77
CA VAL A 328 -16.07 3.31 20.91
C VAL A 328 -15.60 4.73 21.22
N ASN A 329 -14.90 4.92 22.33
CA ASN A 329 -14.29 6.19 22.73
C ASN A 329 -12.99 6.46 21.96
N ARG A 330 -12.19 5.40 21.79
CA ARG A 330 -10.85 5.50 21.22
C ARG A 330 -10.44 4.21 20.57
N ILE A 331 -9.78 4.33 19.42
CA ILE A 331 -9.09 3.24 18.75
C ILE A 331 -7.59 3.41 19.01
N ILE A 332 -6.95 2.40 19.58
CA ILE A 332 -5.50 2.40 19.86
C ILE A 332 -4.85 1.36 18.96
N LEU A 333 -4.15 1.84 17.93
CA LEU A 333 -3.40 1.00 17.02
C LEU A 333 -2.06 0.61 17.66
N HIS A 334 -1.53 -0.55 17.28
CA HIS A 334 -0.15 -0.90 17.62
C HIS A 334 0.82 0.15 17.05
N TYR A 335 1.89 0.47 17.77
CA TYR A 335 2.84 1.50 17.32
C TYR A 335 3.60 1.10 16.04
N ASP A 336 3.70 -0.19 15.75
CA ASP A 336 4.28 -0.70 14.50
C ASP A 336 3.31 -0.64 13.30
N TYR A 337 2.04 -0.32 13.54
CA TYR A 337 1.03 -0.27 12.49
C TYR A 337 1.24 0.94 11.57
N ILE A 338 1.47 0.67 10.29
CA ILE A 338 1.77 1.70 9.27
C ILE A 338 0.69 1.82 8.18
N GLY A 339 -0.49 1.20 8.36
CA GLY A 339 -1.64 1.41 7.46
C GLY A 339 -1.59 0.65 6.13
N THR A 340 -0.75 -0.39 6.02
CA THR A 340 -0.58 -1.20 4.81
C THR A 340 -0.86 -2.68 5.07
N TYR A 341 -1.20 -3.43 4.03
CA TYR A 341 -1.54 -4.87 4.09
C TYR A 341 -0.45 -5.77 4.69
N ASP A 342 0.81 -5.31 4.70
CA ASP A 342 1.98 -6.02 5.23
C ASP A 342 2.50 -5.44 6.55
N SER A 343 1.77 -4.51 7.17
CA SER A 343 2.23 -3.86 8.38
C SER A 343 2.33 -4.83 9.55
N SER A 344 3.51 -4.91 10.17
CA SER A 344 3.65 -5.45 11.52
C SER A 344 2.75 -4.65 12.46
N GLY A 345 2.10 -5.29 13.42
CA GLY A 345 1.23 -4.57 14.36
C GLY A 345 -0.20 -4.37 13.85
N ASP A 346 -0.68 -5.24 12.97
CA ASP A 346 -2.09 -5.31 12.55
C ASP A 346 -3.00 -5.83 13.68
N ILE A 347 -3.13 -5.01 14.71
CA ILE A 347 -3.86 -5.22 15.95
C ILE A 347 -4.27 -3.87 16.53
N ALA A 348 -5.52 -3.76 16.97
CA ALA A 348 -6.04 -2.55 17.61
C ALA A 348 -6.82 -2.87 18.90
N LEU A 349 -6.76 -1.95 19.85
CA LEU A 349 -7.62 -1.95 21.04
C LEU A 349 -8.74 -0.93 20.86
N LEU A 350 -9.98 -1.38 21.09
CA LEU A 350 -11.15 -0.50 21.12
C LEU A 350 -11.49 -0.17 22.58
N GLN A 351 -11.34 1.09 22.95
CA GLN A 351 -11.74 1.58 24.27
C GLN A 351 -13.24 1.90 24.23
N LEU A 352 -14.03 1.30 25.13
CA LEU A 352 -15.45 1.58 25.27
C LEU A 352 -15.69 3.00 25.81
N SER A 353 -16.79 3.63 25.39
CA SER A 353 -17.27 4.93 25.92
C SER A 353 -17.62 4.90 27.40
N SER A 354 -17.95 3.73 27.94
CA SER A 354 -18.19 3.52 29.37
C SER A 354 -17.87 2.08 29.77
N PRO A 355 -17.54 1.82 31.05
CA PRO A 355 -17.28 0.47 31.54
C PRO A 355 -18.44 -0.49 31.26
N MET A 356 -18.10 -1.74 30.93
CA MET A 356 -19.08 -2.82 30.82
C MET A 356 -19.40 -3.41 32.20
N GLU A 357 -20.68 -3.61 32.48
CA GLU A 357 -21.10 -4.49 33.58
C GLU A 357 -21.13 -5.94 33.08
N PHE A 358 -20.47 -6.83 33.82
CA PHE A 358 -20.44 -8.24 33.47
C PHE A 358 -21.69 -8.95 33.96
N THR A 359 -22.23 -9.79 33.09
CA THR A 359 -23.43 -10.58 33.34
C THR A 359 -23.14 -12.04 32.97
N ASN A 360 -24.10 -12.93 33.19
CA ASN A 360 -23.98 -14.33 32.73
C ASN A 360 -23.80 -14.43 31.20
N ASN A 361 -24.22 -13.41 30.45
CA ASN A 361 -24.15 -13.37 28.99
C ASN A 361 -23.00 -12.47 28.46
N ILE A 362 -22.30 -11.76 29.35
CA ILE A 362 -21.23 -10.82 29.01
C ILE A 362 -20.09 -11.02 30.01
N LEU A 363 -19.09 -11.80 29.62
CA LEU A 363 -17.91 -12.11 30.42
C LEU A 363 -16.64 -11.76 29.64
N PRO A 364 -15.56 -11.35 30.32
CA PRO A 364 -14.27 -11.15 29.68
C PRO A 364 -13.67 -12.50 29.26
N ILE A 365 -12.88 -12.47 28.18
CA ILE A 365 -12.08 -13.61 27.75
C ILE A 365 -10.66 -13.50 28.33
N CYS A 366 -10.01 -14.64 28.59
CA CYS A 366 -8.63 -14.63 29.06
C CYS A 366 -7.67 -14.23 27.93
N LEU A 367 -6.68 -13.41 28.26
CA LEU A 367 -5.53 -13.18 27.39
C LEU A 367 -4.47 -14.24 27.67
N PRO A 368 -3.86 -14.83 26.63
CA PRO A 368 -2.76 -15.77 26.79
C PRO A 368 -1.51 -15.05 27.30
N GLU A 369 -0.66 -15.77 28.03
CA GLU A 369 0.66 -15.27 28.41
C GLU A 369 1.50 -14.92 27.17
N SER A 370 2.46 -14.00 27.31
CA SER A 370 3.34 -13.64 26.21
C SER A 370 4.08 -14.88 25.73
N SER A 371 4.12 -15.13 24.42
CA SER A 371 4.69 -16.34 23.80
C SER A 371 4.02 -17.68 24.15
N ALA A 372 2.79 -17.67 24.68
CA ALA A 372 2.03 -18.91 24.83
C ALA A 372 1.83 -19.59 23.47
N GLU A 373 2.22 -20.85 23.37
CA GLU A 373 2.02 -21.68 22.18
C GLU A 373 0.75 -22.51 22.34
N PHE A 374 -0.15 -22.41 21.35
CA PHE A 374 -1.29 -23.31 21.23
C PHE A 374 -0.86 -24.53 20.42
N TYR A 375 -0.70 -25.68 21.08
CA TYR A 375 -0.22 -26.90 20.42
C TYR A 375 -1.18 -27.39 19.33
N ALA A 376 -0.63 -28.13 18.35
CA ALA A 376 -1.43 -28.82 17.34
C ALA A 376 -2.54 -29.66 17.99
N ASN A 377 -3.73 -29.65 17.39
CA ASN A 377 -4.97 -30.27 17.89
C ASN A 377 -5.62 -29.59 19.11
N THR A 378 -5.16 -28.40 19.51
CA THR A 378 -5.95 -27.57 20.43
C THR A 378 -7.28 -27.21 19.76
N ASN A 379 -8.38 -27.45 20.47
CA ASN A 379 -9.69 -27.07 19.95
C ASN A 379 -9.83 -25.54 20.00
N CYS A 380 -10.04 -24.96 18.82
CA CYS A 380 -10.19 -23.53 18.62
C CYS A 380 -11.42 -23.25 17.76
N TRP A 381 -12.04 -22.09 17.97
CA TRP A 381 -13.25 -21.67 17.31
C TRP A 381 -13.11 -20.21 16.89
N VAL A 382 -13.58 -19.89 15.69
CA VAL A 382 -13.83 -18.51 15.30
C VAL A 382 -15.23 -18.16 15.78
N THR A 383 -15.38 -17.08 16.52
CA THR A 383 -16.70 -16.65 17.03
C THR A 383 -17.15 -15.37 16.35
N GLY A 384 -18.45 -15.30 16.04
CA GLY A 384 -19.04 -14.15 15.37
C GLY A 384 -20.40 -14.48 14.77
N TRP A 385 -21.12 -13.45 14.33
CA TRP A 385 -22.40 -13.60 13.66
C TRP A 385 -22.19 -13.66 12.15
N GLY A 386 -22.56 -14.77 11.51
CA GLY A 386 -22.47 -14.94 10.06
C GLY A 386 -23.26 -16.15 9.57
N ASN A 387 -23.41 -16.27 8.25
CA ASN A 387 -24.03 -17.44 7.65
C ASN A 387 -23.03 -18.61 7.68
N THR A 388 -23.47 -19.79 8.08
CA THR A 388 -22.67 -21.03 8.05
C THR A 388 -23.16 -21.98 6.96
N GLN A 389 -22.26 -22.84 6.49
CA GLN A 389 -22.46 -23.98 5.60
C GLN A 389 -21.83 -25.23 6.24
N THR A 390 -22.07 -26.41 5.67
CA THR A 390 -21.67 -27.71 6.27
C THR A 390 -20.18 -27.83 6.61
N ASP A 391 -19.31 -27.08 5.92
CA ASP A 391 -17.86 -27.12 6.11
C ASP A 391 -17.29 -25.84 6.76
N GLY A 392 -18.13 -24.90 7.22
CA GLY A 392 -17.71 -23.68 7.93
C GLY A 392 -18.50 -22.43 7.55
N GLU A 393 -17.90 -21.25 7.49
CA GLU A 393 -18.63 -20.00 7.18
C GLU A 393 -18.94 -19.84 5.68
N LYS A 394 -20.10 -19.26 5.36
CA LYS A 394 -20.56 -18.93 4.00
C LYS A 394 -20.24 -17.46 3.68
N CYS A 395 -19.39 -17.23 2.68
CA CYS A 395 -19.02 -15.90 2.20
C CYS A 395 -20.24 -15.15 1.67
N SER A 396 -20.83 -14.29 2.49
CA SER A 396 -21.91 -13.36 2.10
C SER A 396 -21.70 -11.95 2.63
N LEU A 397 -20.73 -11.77 3.54
CA LEU A 397 -20.23 -10.52 4.07
C LEU A 397 -18.70 -10.70 4.27
N PRO A 398 -17.90 -9.63 4.30
CA PRO A 398 -16.49 -9.74 4.66
C PRO A 398 -16.37 -10.41 6.04
N CYS A 399 -15.78 -11.61 6.08
CA CYS A 399 -15.56 -12.42 7.29
C CYS A 399 -14.48 -11.83 8.23
N LEU A 400 -14.16 -10.57 8.05
CA LEU A 400 -13.10 -9.87 8.76
C LEU A 400 -13.59 -9.55 10.18
N LEU A 401 -12.69 -9.38 11.14
CA LEU A 401 -12.95 -8.90 12.52
C LEU A 401 -13.36 -9.95 13.59
N ARG A 402 -13.20 -11.26 13.35
CA ARG A 402 -13.65 -12.29 14.33
C ARG A 402 -12.53 -12.75 15.26
N PRO A 403 -12.78 -12.87 16.58
CA PRO A 403 -11.81 -13.47 17.48
C PRO A 403 -11.72 -14.98 17.26
N LEU A 404 -10.49 -15.48 17.22
CA LEU A 404 -10.17 -16.89 17.34
C LEU A 404 -9.95 -17.21 18.81
N VAL A 405 -10.79 -18.09 19.36
CA VAL A 405 -10.75 -18.48 20.77
C VAL A 405 -10.40 -19.96 20.90
N CYS A 406 -9.47 -20.27 21.78
CA CYS A 406 -9.03 -21.64 22.02
C CYS A 406 -9.35 -22.05 23.45
N LYS A 407 -9.74 -23.32 23.64
CA LYS A 407 -10.02 -23.87 24.96
C LYS A 407 -8.81 -24.67 25.46
N VAL A 408 -8.18 -24.20 26.53
CA VAL A 408 -7.01 -24.83 27.15
C VAL A 408 -7.31 -25.09 28.61
N GLN A 409 -7.23 -26.36 29.03
CA GLN A 409 -7.44 -26.80 30.43
C GLN A 409 -8.77 -26.31 31.06
N GLY A 410 -9.82 -26.17 30.25
CA GLY A 410 -11.15 -25.73 30.73
C GLY A 410 -11.41 -24.22 30.58
N SER A 411 -10.38 -23.41 30.37
CA SER A 411 -10.47 -21.95 30.21
C SER A 411 -10.42 -21.53 28.74
N TRP A 412 -11.06 -20.41 28.42
CA TRP A 412 -11.13 -19.84 27.08
C TRP A 412 -10.14 -18.69 26.92
N PHE A 413 -9.26 -18.79 25.93
CA PHE A 413 -8.26 -17.77 25.62
C PHE A 413 -8.49 -17.19 24.24
N GLN A 414 -8.31 -15.87 24.11
CA GLN A 414 -8.24 -15.25 22.78
C GLN A 414 -6.87 -15.54 22.18
N ALA A 415 -6.81 -16.49 21.26
CA ALA A 415 -5.57 -16.94 20.63
C ALA A 415 -5.19 -16.07 19.43
N GLY A 416 -6.18 -15.55 18.72
CA GLY A 416 -5.93 -14.70 17.57
C GLY A 416 -7.14 -13.89 17.13
N ILE A 417 -6.98 -13.19 16.03
CA ILE A 417 -8.03 -12.42 15.36
C ILE A 417 -7.92 -12.74 13.89
N VAL A 418 -9.05 -13.00 13.22
CA VAL A 418 -9.07 -13.27 11.78
C VAL A 418 -8.35 -12.14 11.07
N SER A 419 -7.28 -12.49 10.36
CA SER A 419 -6.49 -11.57 9.55
C SER A 419 -6.90 -11.73 8.10
N TRP A 420 -6.42 -12.77 7.43
CA TRP A 420 -6.79 -13.07 6.05
C TRP A 420 -6.99 -14.56 5.83
N GLY A 421 -7.56 -14.92 4.68
CA GLY A 421 -7.76 -16.31 4.30
C GLY A 421 -8.19 -16.42 2.85
N ARG A 422 -8.04 -17.61 2.25
CA ARG A 422 -8.49 -17.87 0.89
C ARG A 422 -9.92 -18.41 0.92
N GLY A 423 -10.89 -17.57 0.57
CA GLY A 423 -12.31 -17.90 0.69
C GLY A 423 -12.75 -18.13 2.14
N CYS A 424 -13.99 -18.54 2.35
CA CYS A 424 -14.54 -18.83 3.69
C CYS A 424 -14.62 -20.34 3.86
N ALA A 425 -13.83 -20.86 4.81
CA ALA A 425 -13.80 -22.28 5.16
C ALA A 425 -13.59 -23.23 3.96
N LEU A 426 -12.66 -22.88 3.06
CA LEU A 426 -12.28 -23.76 1.97
C LEU A 426 -11.44 -24.93 2.49
N HIS A 427 -11.78 -26.13 2.03
CA HIS A 427 -11.04 -27.34 2.35
C HIS A 427 -9.55 -27.18 1.98
N ASN A 428 -8.65 -27.51 2.91
CA ASN A 428 -7.19 -27.36 2.81
C ASN A 428 -6.63 -25.93 2.77
N TYR A 429 -7.45 -24.90 3.03
CA TYR A 429 -7.00 -23.52 3.15
C TYR A 429 -7.27 -23.01 4.57
N PRO A 430 -6.31 -23.17 5.51
CA PRO A 430 -6.49 -22.66 6.87
C PRO A 430 -6.59 -21.13 6.86
N GLY A 431 -7.42 -20.60 7.74
CA GLY A 431 -7.45 -19.16 8.00
C GLY A 431 -6.15 -18.70 8.64
N VAL A 432 -5.75 -17.46 8.35
CA VAL A 432 -4.60 -16.79 8.95
C VAL A 432 -5.10 -15.79 9.98
N TYR A 433 -4.44 -15.77 11.14
CA TYR A 433 -4.86 -14.98 12.29
C TYR A 433 -3.70 -14.15 12.82
N THR A 434 -3.97 -12.91 13.20
CA THR A 434 -3.05 -12.13 14.03
C THR A 434 -2.90 -12.83 15.37
N SER A 435 -1.67 -13.20 15.74
CA SER A 435 -1.38 -13.93 16.99
C SER A 435 -1.48 -13.00 18.20
N VAL A 436 -2.49 -13.17 19.04
CA VAL A 436 -2.66 -12.37 20.27
C VAL A 436 -1.51 -12.58 21.27
N PRO A 437 -0.99 -13.82 21.52
CA PRO A 437 0.16 -14.03 22.41
C PRO A 437 1.42 -13.23 22.05
N TYR A 438 1.60 -12.92 20.77
CA TYR A 438 2.72 -12.10 20.30
C TYR A 438 2.61 -10.66 20.84
N TYR A 439 1.38 -10.14 20.93
CA TYR A 439 1.10 -8.77 21.35
C TYR A 439 0.74 -8.63 22.83
N THR A 440 0.66 -9.71 23.61
CA THR A 440 0.27 -9.65 25.04
C THR A 440 1.03 -8.60 25.83
N LYS A 441 2.35 -8.43 25.59
CA LYS A 441 3.14 -7.41 26.28
C LYS A 441 2.68 -5.99 25.96
N TRP A 442 2.42 -5.70 24.68
CA TRP A 442 1.88 -4.41 24.26
C TRP A 442 0.47 -4.18 24.79
N ILE A 443 -0.38 -5.21 24.76
CA ILE A 443 -1.74 -5.14 25.31
C ILE A 443 -1.67 -4.79 26.80
N SER A 444 -0.90 -5.55 27.59
CA SER A 444 -0.72 -5.29 29.03
C SER A 444 -0.13 -3.91 29.29
N ALA A 445 0.92 -3.50 28.58
CA ALA A 445 1.53 -2.17 28.74
C ALA A 445 0.56 -1.03 28.38
N THR A 446 -0.29 -1.22 27.37
CA THR A 446 -1.30 -0.25 26.98
C THR A 446 -2.41 -0.13 28.04
N LEU A 447 -2.81 -1.26 28.64
CA LEU A 447 -3.78 -1.29 29.72
C LEU A 447 -3.22 -0.73 31.03
N GLU A 448 -1.96 -1.03 31.35
CA GLU A 448 -1.25 -0.48 32.51
C GLU A 448 -0.95 1.02 32.34
N GLY A 449 -0.59 1.45 31.13
CA GLY A 449 -0.43 2.85 30.76
C GLY A 449 -1.76 3.63 30.82
N SER A 450 -2.87 2.98 30.45
CA SER A 450 -4.23 3.49 30.69
C SER A 450 -4.52 3.64 32.19
N ASN A 451 -3.99 2.75 33.04
CA ASN A 451 -4.16 2.77 34.49
C ASN A 451 -3.22 3.74 35.24
N ASN A 452 -2.05 4.08 34.67
CA ASN A 452 -1.04 4.94 35.29
C ASN A 452 -1.17 6.43 34.98
N SER A 453 -2.25 6.85 34.34
CA SER A 453 -2.67 8.25 34.19
C SER A 453 -3.15 8.89 35.52
N ASN A 454 -2.65 8.40 36.68
CA ASN A 454 -2.93 8.96 38.00
C ASN A 454 -1.78 8.83 39.03
N SER A 455 -0.51 9.06 38.66
CA SER A 455 0.49 9.55 39.64
C SER A 455 1.76 10.13 39.04
N GLY A 456 2.00 11.42 39.29
CA GLY A 456 3.06 12.19 38.65
C GLY A 456 4.47 12.08 39.23
N SER A 457 5.35 12.72 38.45
CA SER A 457 6.63 13.37 38.77
C SER A 457 7.82 12.50 39.18
N GLN A 458 8.75 12.34 38.24
CA GLN A 458 10.16 12.73 38.38
C GLN A 458 10.63 13.18 36.98
N ASN A 459 10.70 14.49 36.73
CA ASN A 459 11.94 15.27 36.72
C ASN A 459 12.75 15.13 35.42
N ALA A 460 12.55 16.10 34.53
CA ALA A 460 13.63 16.60 33.67
C ALA A 460 14.51 17.56 34.51
N PRO A 461 15.81 17.60 34.24
CA PRO A 461 16.47 18.87 33.90
C PRO A 461 17.45 18.67 32.71
N LEU A 462 17.95 19.65 31.94
CA LEU A 462 18.28 21.07 32.17
C LEU A 462 18.76 21.64 30.79
N LEU A 463 18.25 22.76 30.27
CA LEU A 463 18.85 24.11 30.17
C LEU A 463 18.11 24.80 28.99
N ALA A 464 17.75 26.08 28.94
CA ALA A 464 18.22 27.24 29.67
C ALA A 464 17.12 28.33 29.75
N ASN A 465 17.26 29.13 30.81
CA ASN A 465 16.65 30.41 31.15
C ASN A 465 16.36 31.35 29.96
N LEU A 466 15.24 32.09 30.01
CA LEU A 466 15.25 33.46 30.56
C LEU A 466 13.81 33.99 30.75
N GLU A 467 13.62 34.67 31.87
CA GLU A 467 12.40 35.25 32.42
C GLU A 467 11.87 36.46 31.64
N PHE A 468 10.56 36.73 31.72
CA PHE A 468 10.07 38.08 32.08
C PHE A 468 8.67 38.04 32.73
N LEU A 469 8.69 38.19 34.06
CA LEU A 469 7.83 38.90 35.01
C LEU A 469 6.40 39.42 34.66
N LEU A 470 5.48 39.10 35.60
CA LEU A 470 4.35 39.89 36.19
C LEU A 470 3.17 40.32 35.26
N LEU A 471 1.90 40.41 35.68
CA LEU A 471 1.29 40.66 37.00
C LEU A 471 -0.20 40.19 37.03
N LEU A 472 -0.70 39.92 38.24
CA LEU A 472 -2.07 39.54 38.64
C LEU A 472 -3.19 40.53 38.22
N ALA A 473 -4.43 40.04 38.02
CA ALA A 473 -5.53 40.09 39.02
C ALA A 473 -6.95 39.83 38.43
N LEU A 474 -7.73 38.97 39.13
CA LEU A 474 -9.15 39.04 39.58
C LEU A 474 -10.23 39.65 38.64
N LEU A 475 -11.50 39.20 38.51
CA LEU A 475 -12.42 38.31 39.22
C LEU A 475 -13.70 38.11 38.35
N LEU A 476 -14.29 36.91 38.45
CA LEU A 476 -15.73 36.54 38.57
C LEU A 476 -16.85 37.03 37.61
N THR A 477 -17.53 35.99 37.09
CA THR A 477 -19.00 35.70 37.05
C THR A 477 -19.90 36.57 36.17
N LEU A 478 -20.88 36.01 35.45
CA LEU A 478 -21.78 34.88 35.76
C LEU A 478 -21.69 33.70 34.80
#